data_AF-A0A1G9V1N0-F1
#
_entry.id   AF-A0A1G9V1N0-F1
#
_cell.length_a   1.000
_cell.length_b   1.000
_cell.length_c   1.000
_cell.angle_alpha   90.00
_cell.angle_beta   90.00
_cell.angle_gamma   90.00
#
_symmetry.space_group_name_H-M   'P 1'
#
loop_
_entity.id
_entity.type
_entity.pdbx_description
1 polymer ?
#
loop_
_entity_poly.entity_id
_entity_poly.type
_entity_poly.pdbx_seq_one_letter_code
_entity_poly.pdbx_strand_id
1 'polypeptide(L)'
;MLFFYSKDTRAAGSGKLDGSGDFVNLKDFPAGQFGDWTHIVPGGGLLFFYNKDTRAAGSGKLNSSGNFVNLKDFPAGQFGAWTHIAPNGIQVFFYSKGTRAAGSGK
;
A
#
# COMPACT_ATOMS: atom_id res chain seq x y z
N MET A 1 -6.20 -10.51 5.02
CA MET A 1 -6.17 -9.29 5.85
C MET A 1 -6.41 -8.11 4.93
N LEU A 2 -7.21 -7.15 5.38
CA LEU A 2 -7.56 -5.95 4.66
C LEU A 2 -6.87 -4.74 5.29
N PHE A 3 -6.51 -3.77 4.45
CA PHE A 3 -5.97 -2.48 4.87
C PHE A 3 -6.79 -1.38 4.19
N PHE A 4 -7.23 -0.40 4.98
CA PHE A 4 -7.99 0.74 4.54
C PHE A 4 -7.17 2.00 4.80
N TYR A 5 -7.22 2.96 3.90
CA TYR A 5 -6.45 4.18 4.00
C TYR A 5 -7.29 5.37 3.55
N SER A 6 -7.22 6.45 4.33
CA SER A 6 -7.80 7.74 3.96
C SER A 6 -6.72 8.65 3.39
N LYS A 7 -6.82 9.00 2.10
CA LYS A 7 -5.97 10.03 1.49
C LYS A 7 -6.15 11.39 2.18
N ASP A 8 -7.34 11.66 2.72
CA ASP A 8 -7.77 12.95 3.26
C ASP A 8 -7.51 13.17 4.76
N THR A 9 -7.16 12.12 5.50
CA THR A 9 -6.71 12.24 6.90
C THR A 9 -5.38 11.54 7.19
N ARG A 10 -4.94 10.65 6.29
CA ARG A 10 -3.84 9.70 6.51
C ARG A 10 -4.07 8.78 7.71
N ALA A 11 -5.32 8.68 8.16
CA ALA A 11 -5.77 7.60 9.01
C ALA A 11 -5.83 6.31 8.19
N ALA A 12 -5.81 5.18 8.89
CA ALA A 12 -5.95 3.88 8.28
C ALA A 12 -6.71 2.94 9.21
N GLY A 13 -7.08 1.78 8.68
CA GLY A 13 -7.63 0.68 9.46
C GLY A 13 -7.16 -0.66 8.92
N SER A 14 -7.15 -1.68 9.77
CA SER A 14 -6.96 -3.07 9.36
C SER A 14 -8.11 -3.94 9.82
N GLY A 15 -8.37 -4.98 9.05
CA GLY A 15 -9.41 -5.94 9.38
C GLY A 15 -9.29 -7.23 8.59
N LYS A 16 -10.29 -8.10 8.73
CA LYS A 16 -10.41 -9.34 7.97
C LYS A 16 -11.88 -9.63 7.71
N LEU A 17 -12.13 -10.50 6.74
CA LEU A 17 -13.42 -11.17 6.63
C LEU A 17 -13.32 -12.46 7.43
N ASP A 18 -14.35 -12.81 8.19
CA ASP A 18 -14.46 -14.10 8.85
C ASP A 18 -15.00 -15.19 7.89
N GLY A 19 -15.36 -16.35 8.44
CA GLY A 19 -15.86 -17.48 7.65
C GLY A 19 -17.26 -17.26 7.05
N SER A 20 -18.08 -16.37 7.61
CA SER A 20 -19.37 -15.97 7.03
C SER A 20 -19.23 -14.83 6.02
N GLY A 21 -18.04 -14.21 5.94
CA GLY A 21 -17.78 -13.06 5.09
C GLY A 21 -18.05 -11.73 5.78
N ASP A 22 -18.28 -11.73 7.10
CA ASP A 22 -18.48 -10.51 7.87
C ASP A 22 -17.16 -9.78 8.10
N PHE A 23 -17.21 -8.46 8.04
CA PHE A 23 -16.04 -7.64 8.31
C PHE A 23 -15.76 -7.54 9.82
N VAL A 24 -14.56 -7.95 10.20
CA VAL A 24 -14.04 -7.82 11.56
C VAL A 24 -12.92 -6.77 11.56
N ASN A 25 -13.18 -5.63 12.20
CA ASN A 25 -12.16 -4.63 12.50
C ASN A 25 -11.12 -5.23 13.47
N LEU A 26 -9.84 -4.99 13.18
CA LEU A 26 -8.74 -5.42 14.05
C LEU A 26 -8.04 -4.23 14.70
N LYS A 27 -7.83 -3.15 13.94
CA LYS A 27 -7.14 -1.97 14.44
C LYS A 27 -7.46 -0.74 13.63
N ASP A 28 -7.66 0.38 14.32
CA ASP A 28 -7.68 1.71 13.75
C ASP A 28 -6.34 2.42 13.98
N PHE A 29 -5.96 3.23 13.02
CA PHE A 29 -4.76 4.05 13.05
C PHE A 29 -5.15 5.52 12.93
N PRO A 30 -4.82 6.38 13.92
CA PRO A 30 -5.21 7.78 13.93
C PRO A 30 -4.76 8.57 12.69
N ALA A 31 -5.41 9.72 12.49
CA ALA A 31 -5.04 10.68 11.44
C ALA A 31 -3.57 11.08 11.56
N GLY A 32 -2.92 11.28 10.42
CA GLY A 32 -1.49 11.63 10.34
C GLY A 32 -0.51 10.51 10.66
N GLN A 33 -0.97 9.29 11.03
CA GLN A 33 -0.06 8.19 11.32
C GLN A 33 0.70 7.70 10.08
N PHE A 34 0.09 7.75 8.91
CA PHE A 34 0.72 7.33 7.66
C PHE A 34 1.17 8.52 6.83
N GLY A 35 2.13 8.26 5.93
CA GLY A 35 2.53 9.22 4.90
C GLY A 35 1.44 9.50 3.88
N ASP A 36 1.75 10.41 2.96
CA ASP A 36 0.86 10.72 1.85
C ASP A 36 1.03 9.70 0.72
N TRP A 37 0.03 8.86 0.50
CA TRP A 37 0.11 7.76 -0.46
C TRP A 37 -1.00 7.84 -1.48
N THR A 38 -0.63 7.67 -2.75
CA THR A 38 -1.58 7.69 -3.87
C THR A 38 -1.99 6.30 -4.31
N HIS A 39 -1.13 5.31 -4.05
CA HIS A 39 -1.35 3.91 -4.38
C HIS A 39 -0.88 3.07 -3.20
N ILE A 40 -1.71 2.10 -2.83
CA ILE A 40 -1.38 1.10 -1.82
C ILE A 40 -1.91 -0.22 -2.36
N VAL A 41 -1.01 -1.18 -2.60
CA VAL A 41 -1.37 -2.48 -3.17
C VAL A 41 -0.77 -3.62 -2.36
N PRO A 42 -1.47 -4.76 -2.23
CA PRO A 42 -0.88 -5.94 -1.63
C PRO A 42 0.14 -6.61 -2.58
N GLY A 43 1.11 -7.34 -2.05
CA GLY A 43 2.03 -8.14 -2.86
C GLY A 43 2.78 -9.13 -1.98
N GLY A 44 2.59 -10.43 -2.19
CA GLY A 44 3.28 -11.47 -1.44
C GLY A 44 3.04 -11.44 0.07
N GLY A 45 1.85 -11.03 0.51
CA GLY A 45 1.52 -10.85 1.93
C GLY A 45 2.06 -9.55 2.55
N LEU A 46 2.72 -8.71 1.74
CA LEU A 46 3.16 -7.37 2.08
C LEU A 46 2.21 -6.33 1.49
N LEU A 47 2.42 -5.08 1.86
CA LEU A 47 1.82 -3.89 1.31
C LEU A 47 2.92 -3.03 0.70
N PHE A 48 2.69 -2.55 -0.52
CA PHE A 48 3.54 -1.57 -1.20
C PHE A 48 2.80 -0.23 -1.28
N PHE A 49 3.45 0.84 -0.84
CA PHE A 49 2.93 2.20 -0.79
C PHE A 49 3.69 3.06 -1.80
N TYR A 50 2.99 3.93 -2.52
CA TYR A 50 3.60 4.82 -3.50
C TYR A 50 2.92 6.19 -3.56
N ASN A 51 3.73 7.24 -3.61
CA ASN A 51 3.30 8.61 -3.85
C ASN A 51 3.70 9.02 -5.27
N LYS A 52 2.71 9.27 -6.14
CA LYS A 52 2.97 9.64 -7.54
C LYS A 52 3.65 10.99 -7.72
N ASP A 53 3.45 11.91 -6.77
CA ASP A 53 3.91 13.29 -6.87
C ASP A 53 5.38 13.39 -6.45
N THR A 54 5.76 12.72 -5.35
CA THR A 54 7.15 12.70 -4.86
C THR A 54 7.97 11.55 -5.42
N ARG A 55 7.30 10.49 -5.91
CA ARG A 55 7.91 9.21 -6.31
C ARG A 55 8.62 8.49 -5.15
N ALA A 56 8.28 8.85 -3.91
CA ALA A 56 8.64 8.08 -2.74
C ALA A 56 7.79 6.81 -2.66
N ALA A 57 8.31 5.79 -1.98
CA ALA A 57 7.59 4.56 -1.74
C ALA A 57 7.91 3.99 -0.36
N GLY A 58 7.15 2.97 0.04
CA GLY A 58 7.41 2.21 1.25
C GLY A 58 6.87 0.79 1.13
N SER A 59 7.33 -0.08 2.01
CA SER A 59 6.80 -1.43 2.16
C SER A 59 6.54 -1.75 3.62
N GLY A 60 5.53 -2.55 3.87
CA GLY A 60 5.20 -3.02 5.20
C GLY A 60 4.32 -4.25 5.17
N LYS A 61 3.91 -4.71 6.35
CA LYS A 61 2.97 -5.82 6.50
C LYS A 61 2.04 -5.59 7.67
N LEU A 62 0.90 -6.29 7.66
CA LEU A 62 0.05 -6.40 8.83
C LEU A 62 0.41 -7.69 9.59
N ASN A 63 0.69 -7.59 10.89
CA ASN A 63 0.85 -8.77 11.74
C ASN A 63 -0.50 -9.42 12.05
N SER A 64 -0.51 -10.59 12.69
CA SER A 64 -1.73 -11.36 12.98
C SER A 64 -2.78 -10.59 13.79
N SER A 65 -2.36 -9.61 14.60
CA SER A 65 -3.24 -8.72 15.36
C SER A 65 -3.67 -7.46 14.59
N GLY A 66 -3.36 -7.37 13.29
CA GLY A 66 -3.71 -6.24 12.44
C GLY A 66 -2.80 -5.01 12.61
N ASN A 67 -1.68 -5.09 13.33
CA ASN A 67 -0.74 -3.96 13.44
C ASN A 67 0.08 -3.83 12.16
N PHE A 68 0.27 -2.59 11.71
CA PHE A 68 1.21 -2.28 10.64
C PHE A 68 2.65 -2.32 11.15
N VAL A 69 3.50 -2.99 10.39
CA VAL A 69 4.95 -3.06 10.59
C VAL A 69 5.60 -2.52 9.32
N ASN A 70 6.27 -1.37 9.43
CA ASN A 70 7.11 -0.85 8.36
C ASN A 70 8.31 -1.80 8.15
N LEU A 71 8.64 -2.10 6.90
CA LEU A 71 9.78 -2.94 6.54
C LEU A 71 10.87 -2.15 5.84
N LYS A 72 10.49 -1.20 4.98
CA LYS A 72 11.45 -0.37 4.24
C LYS A 72 10.79 0.88 3.72
N ASP A 73 11.53 1.98 3.80
CA ASP A 73 11.21 3.23 3.14
C ASP A 73 12.12 3.43 1.92
N PHE A 74 11.58 4.11 0.92
CA PHE A 74 12.27 4.46 -0.31
C PHE A 74 12.14 5.98 -0.52
N PRO A 75 13.26 6.73 -0.53
CA PRO A 75 13.23 8.19 -0.65
C PRO A 75 12.56 8.68 -1.94
N ALA A 76 12.18 9.96 -1.92
CA ALA A 76 11.62 10.65 -3.06
C ALA A 76 12.53 10.55 -4.29
N GLY A 77 11.91 10.41 -5.47
CA GLY A 77 12.61 10.27 -6.75
C GLY A 77 13.23 8.89 -7.03
N GLN A 78 13.19 7.93 -6.09
CA GLN A 78 13.74 6.59 -6.32
C GLN A 78 12.97 5.80 -7.38
N PHE A 79 11.66 6.00 -7.49
CA PHE A 79 10.82 5.30 -8.47
C PHE A 79 10.48 6.17 -9.68
N GLY A 80 10.09 5.49 -10.77
CA GLY A 80 9.54 6.14 -11.96
C GLY A 80 8.19 6.84 -11.73
N ALA A 81 7.72 7.57 -12.74
CA ALA A 81 6.40 8.20 -12.73
C ALA A 81 5.33 7.17 -13.13
N TRP A 82 4.71 6.55 -12.14
CA TRP A 82 3.71 5.52 -12.32
C TRP A 82 2.30 6.06 -12.09
N THR A 83 1.40 5.69 -13.01
CA THR A 83 0.00 6.13 -12.99
C THR A 83 -0.95 5.00 -12.59
N HIS A 84 -0.50 3.76 -12.74
CA HIS A 84 -1.24 2.57 -12.39
C HIS A 84 -0.27 1.61 -11.72
N ILE A 85 -0.69 1.03 -10.60
CA ILE A 85 0.07 0.04 -9.86
C ILE A 85 -0.90 -1.07 -9.51
N ALA A 86 -0.53 -2.31 -9.82
CA ALA A 86 -1.40 -3.46 -9.62
C ALA A 86 -0.65 -4.63 -8.99
N PRO A 87 -1.29 -5.38 -8.10
CA PRO A 87 -0.72 -6.59 -7.52
C PRO A 87 -0.79 -7.77 -8.49
N ASN A 88 0.17 -8.68 -8.44
CA ASN A 88 0.12 -9.97 -9.12
C ASN A 88 0.86 -11.04 -8.29
N GLY A 89 0.13 -11.67 -7.37
CA GLY A 89 0.72 -12.65 -6.44
C GLY A 89 1.80 -12.00 -5.57
N ILE A 90 3.05 -12.42 -5.74
CA ILE A 90 4.21 -11.86 -5.03
C ILE A 90 4.81 -10.62 -5.70
N GLN A 91 4.37 -10.28 -6.92
CA GLN A 91 4.90 -9.17 -7.69
C GLN A 91 3.98 -7.95 -7.64
N VAL A 92 4.56 -6.79 -7.93
CA VAL A 92 3.85 -5.53 -8.19
C VAL A 92 4.16 -5.09 -9.61
N PHE A 93 3.12 -4.79 -10.39
CA PHE A 93 3.20 -4.26 -11.74
C PHE A 93 3.01 -2.74 -11.73
N PHE A 94 3.74 -2.06 -12.60
CA PHE A 94 3.74 -0.61 -12.74
C PHE A 94 3.48 -0.23 -14.19
N TYR A 95 2.66 0.79 -14.41
CA TYR A 95 2.40 1.33 -15.73
C TYR A 95 2.30 2.86 -15.72
N SER A 96 2.91 3.49 -16.72
CA SER A 96 2.85 4.93 -16.94
C SER A 96 2.04 5.24 -18.19
N LYS A 97 0.87 5.87 -18.04
CA LYS A 97 0.02 6.26 -19.17
C LYS A 97 0.70 7.27 -20.10
N GLY A 98 1.51 8.16 -19.54
CA GLY A 98 2.18 9.23 -20.30
C GLY A 98 3.27 8.71 -21.22
N THR A 99 4.10 7.78 -20.74
CA THR A 99 5.23 7.24 -21.51
C THR A 99 4.97 5.87 -22.11
N ARG A 100 3.88 5.20 -21.71
CA ARG A 100 3.57 3.79 -22.00
C ARG A 100 4.62 2.80 -21.47
N ALA A 101 5.52 3.26 -20.59
CA ALA A 101 6.48 2.38 -19.93
C ALA A 101 5.77 1.46 -18.93
N ALA A 102 6.28 0.24 -18.80
CA ALA A 102 5.83 -0.74 -17.83
C ALA A 102 7.03 -1.37 -17.10
N GLY A 103 6.80 -1.82 -15.88
CA GLY A 103 7.80 -2.51 -15.06
C GLY A 103 7.16 -3.42 -14.04
N SER A 104 7.97 -4.25 -13.38
CA SER A 104 7.52 -5.09 -12.27
C SER A 104 8.62 -5.21 -11.21
N GLY A 105 8.23 -5.51 -9.96
CA GLY A 105 9.13 -5.76 -8.84
C GLY A 105 8.58 -6.82 -7.89
N LYS A 106 9.44 -7.39 -7.04
CA LYS A 106 9.12 -8.36 -5.99
C LYS A 106 9.80 -7.97 -4.68
#